data_AF-A0A523DR06-F1
#
_entry.id   AF-A0A523DR06-F1
#
_cell.length_a   1.000
_cell.length_b   1.000
_cell.length_c   1.000
_cell.angle_alpha   90.00
_cell.angle_beta   90.00
_cell.angle_gamma   90.00
#
_symmetry.space_group_name_H-M   'P 1'
#
loop_
_entity.id
_entity.type
_entity.pdbx_description
1 polymer ?
#
loop_
_entity_poly.entity_id
_entity_poly.type
_entity_poly.pdbx_seq_one_letter_code
_entity_poly.pdbx_strand_id
1 'polypeptide(L)'
;MGPRLILLGAIGLAVSFAGLWLDIGFIAQPFYAYAWWSYIFMLDGFVAWRRGSSLLTTRRRHLPTILLWSVTFWYFFELLNLRYQNWYYVGVLGVGSVGDALSGALFAAAAFATVFMGLFETYEVLTAYGLARRVVIRPRQLAPWVSYGVQSLGAVMVTLSLVFPYYLAPLVWGSLTFLVDPWNYRCGARSILAEFERGHLGVVVRLLVAGLLCGLVWESFNFLAPQKWIYTVRGLEELKLFEMPVLGFLGFPALALDAFAAYGALAYLFHANRTWEHPDEVSQRLEPRAPLATRAFAAMLPLHLVFWGVVGLLAMTTNVGSLQLELEHLETLPPGGVATLEAQEIRRPRHLLPALEEPGRRDRIRESLELTDDGMKELYEETRLLTHKGIGHHHGAHLRRLGYRRVEDLRGADVETLYAKLETARDGARFPALRPSMVRVWVLGAEAEP
;
A
#
# COMPACT_ATOMS: atom_id res chain seq x y z
N MET A 1 29.63 2.13 -7.53
CA MET A 1 28.20 2.04 -7.93
C MET A 1 27.27 2.80 -6.97
N GLY A 2 27.47 2.73 -5.65
CA GLY A 2 26.60 3.41 -4.65
C GLY A 2 26.21 4.86 -4.95
N PRO A 3 27.17 5.80 -5.15
CA PRO A 3 26.82 7.20 -5.44
C PRO A 3 25.94 7.40 -6.68
N ARG A 4 26.08 6.53 -7.70
CA ARG A 4 25.24 6.60 -8.91
C ARG A 4 23.79 6.18 -8.63
N LEU A 5 23.59 5.16 -7.78
CA LEU A 5 22.25 4.72 -7.37
C LEU A 5 21.55 5.77 -6.49
N ILE A 6 22.31 6.40 -5.58
CA ILE A 6 21.80 7.54 -4.78
C ILE A 6 21.33 8.66 -5.70
N LEU A 7 22.16 9.07 -6.66
CA LEU A 7 21.81 10.13 -7.60
C LEU A 7 20.60 9.76 -8.46
N LEU A 8 20.55 8.52 -8.97
CA LEU A 8 19.42 8.01 -9.75
C LEU A 8 18.12 8.05 -8.93
N GLY A 9 18.15 7.56 -7.69
CA GLY A 9 17.00 7.61 -6.80
C GLY A 9 16.59 9.03 -6.44
N ALA A 10 17.53 9.94 -6.17
CA ALA A 10 17.23 11.33 -5.87
C ALA A 10 16.58 12.05 -7.06
N ILE A 11 17.10 11.86 -8.28
CA ILE A 11 16.51 12.41 -9.50
C ILE A 11 15.12 11.82 -9.73
N GLY A 12 14.97 10.50 -9.61
CA GLY A 12 13.69 9.81 -9.77
C GLY A 12 12.64 10.33 -8.78
N LEU A 13 13.02 10.54 -7.52
CA LEU A 13 12.14 11.07 -6.49
C LEU A 13 11.72 12.51 -6.82
N ALA A 14 12.69 13.36 -7.19
CA ALA A 14 12.41 14.75 -7.58
C ALA A 14 11.48 14.83 -8.80
N VAL A 15 11.68 13.99 -9.82
CA VAL A 15 10.81 13.89 -10.99
C VAL A 15 9.41 13.38 -10.60
N SER A 16 9.33 12.41 -9.69
CA SER A 16 8.05 11.89 -9.20
C SER A 16 7.23 12.98 -8.52
N PHE A 17 7.86 13.74 -7.61
CA PHE A 17 7.20 14.87 -6.96
C PHE A 17 6.88 15.99 -7.95
N ALA A 18 7.81 16.38 -8.83
CA ALA A 18 7.55 17.41 -9.83
C ALA A 18 6.38 17.02 -10.76
N GLY A 19 6.34 15.77 -11.22
CA GLY A 19 5.23 15.26 -12.02
C GLY A 19 3.92 15.16 -11.23
N LEU A 20 3.98 14.89 -9.92
CA LEU A 20 2.83 15.00 -9.05
C LEU A 20 2.36 16.46 -8.92
N TRP A 21 3.24 17.43 -8.68
CA TRP A 21 2.87 18.85 -8.52
C TRP A 21 2.37 19.50 -9.81
N LEU A 22 3.02 19.17 -10.94
CA LEU A 22 2.65 19.64 -12.28
C LEU A 22 1.52 18.80 -12.91
N ASP A 23 1.07 17.75 -12.23
CA ASP A 23 0.00 16.86 -12.65
C ASP A 23 0.19 16.22 -14.03
N ILE A 24 1.42 15.79 -14.29
CA ILE A 24 1.75 15.07 -15.51
C ILE A 24 1.12 13.68 -15.42
N GLY A 25 0.05 13.42 -16.18
CA GLY A 25 -0.75 12.19 -16.28
C GLY A 25 -0.02 10.92 -15.85
N PHE A 26 0.93 10.54 -16.70
CA PHE A 26 1.71 9.31 -16.61
C PHE A 26 2.72 9.28 -15.46
N ILE A 27 2.96 10.39 -14.75
CA ILE A 27 3.82 10.47 -13.56
C ILE A 27 2.99 10.56 -12.28
N ALA A 28 2.03 11.47 -12.23
CA ALA A 28 1.21 11.72 -11.06
C ALA A 28 0.34 10.51 -10.70
N GLN A 29 -0.26 9.85 -11.69
CA GLN A 29 -1.18 8.74 -11.46
C GLN A 29 -0.46 7.51 -10.84
N PRO A 30 0.68 7.04 -11.40
CA PRO A 30 1.49 6.00 -10.76
C PRO A 30 2.53 6.53 -9.76
N PHE A 31 2.37 7.76 -9.24
CA PHE A 31 3.35 8.45 -8.37
C PHE A 31 3.90 7.54 -7.27
N TYR A 32 3.01 6.80 -6.60
CA TYR A 32 3.35 5.91 -5.50
C TYR A 32 4.48 4.93 -5.86
N ALA A 33 4.38 4.29 -7.03
CA ALA A 33 5.38 3.32 -7.46
C ALA A 33 6.72 4.02 -7.75
N TYR A 34 6.71 5.16 -8.45
CA TYR A 34 7.93 5.89 -8.76
C TYR A 34 8.64 6.44 -7.52
N ALA A 35 7.89 6.99 -6.57
CA ALA A 35 8.44 7.49 -5.31
C ALA A 35 9.10 6.36 -4.50
N TRP A 36 8.44 5.21 -4.37
CA TRP A 36 8.99 4.07 -3.64
C TRP A 36 10.24 3.47 -4.28
N TRP A 37 10.24 3.25 -5.60
CA TRP A 37 11.41 2.72 -6.29
C TRP A 37 12.60 3.68 -6.24
N SER A 38 12.33 4.99 -6.31
CA SER A 38 13.33 6.03 -6.12
C SER A 38 13.93 5.99 -4.71
N TYR A 39 13.08 5.85 -3.69
CA TYR A 39 13.50 5.70 -2.29
C TYR A 39 14.36 4.44 -2.10
N ILE A 40 13.94 3.29 -2.64
CA ILE A 40 14.69 2.01 -2.61
C ILE A 40 16.09 2.18 -3.24
N PHE A 41 16.21 2.85 -4.39
CA PHE A 41 17.52 3.11 -5.00
C PHE A 41 18.42 4.01 -4.16
N MET A 42 17.86 4.99 -3.46
CA MET A 42 18.63 5.82 -2.52
C MET A 42 19.15 5.00 -1.35
N LEU A 43 18.31 4.14 -0.75
CA LEU A 43 18.69 3.28 0.37
C LEU A 43 19.77 2.26 -0.05
N ASP A 44 19.56 1.52 -1.14
CA ASP A 44 20.54 0.55 -1.63
C ASP A 44 21.86 1.24 -2.01
N GLY A 45 21.78 2.38 -2.69
CA GLY A 45 22.94 3.17 -3.06
C GLY A 45 23.76 3.63 -1.86
N PHE A 46 23.09 4.02 -0.77
CA PHE A 46 23.73 4.33 0.51
C PHE A 46 24.41 3.12 1.13
N VAL A 47 23.74 1.97 1.18
CA VAL A 47 24.31 0.71 1.70
C VAL A 47 25.54 0.30 0.88
N ALA A 48 25.44 0.37 -0.45
CA ALA A 48 26.55 0.04 -1.36
C ALA A 48 27.74 1.00 -1.21
N TRP A 49 27.48 2.29 -0.99
CA TRP A 49 28.52 3.28 -0.72
C TRP A 49 29.21 3.02 0.62
N ARG A 50 28.44 2.74 1.68
CA ARG A 50 28.96 2.58 3.04
C ARG A 50 29.63 1.24 3.30
N ARG A 51 29.14 0.16 2.69
CA ARG A 51 29.58 -1.22 2.95
C ARG A 51 30.30 -1.88 1.77
N GLY A 52 30.36 -1.21 0.63
CA GLY A 52 30.90 -1.79 -0.61
C GLY A 52 30.04 -2.90 -1.23
N SER A 53 28.88 -3.21 -0.64
CA SER A 53 28.01 -4.31 -1.06
C SER A 53 26.56 -4.01 -0.69
N SER A 54 25.62 -4.35 -1.57
CA SER A 54 24.17 -4.13 -1.38
C SER A 54 23.33 -5.15 -2.16
N LEU A 55 22.02 -5.13 -1.98
CA LEU A 55 21.10 -6.07 -2.61
C LEU A 55 21.07 -5.91 -4.14
N LEU A 56 20.96 -4.67 -4.62
CA LEU A 56 20.91 -4.32 -6.04
C LEU A 56 22.29 -4.26 -6.71
N THR A 57 23.39 -4.42 -5.97
CA THR A 57 24.74 -4.45 -6.55
C THR A 57 25.35 -5.84 -6.52
N THR A 58 25.63 -6.40 -5.35
CA THR A 58 26.40 -7.63 -5.19
C THR A 58 25.54 -8.85 -4.88
N ARG A 59 24.33 -8.66 -4.33
CA ARG A 59 23.43 -9.76 -3.91
C ARG A 59 22.20 -9.94 -4.82
N ARG A 60 22.33 -9.55 -6.10
CA ARG A 60 21.23 -9.53 -7.10
C ARG A 60 20.52 -10.87 -7.31
N ARG A 61 21.17 -12.00 -7.01
CA ARG A 61 20.57 -13.35 -7.13
C ARG A 61 19.27 -13.49 -6.32
N HIS A 62 19.12 -12.71 -5.25
CA HIS A 62 17.96 -12.72 -4.38
C HIS A 62 16.76 -11.96 -4.99
N LEU A 63 17.01 -11.04 -5.93
CA LEU A 63 15.99 -10.12 -6.45
C LEU A 63 14.79 -10.83 -7.09
N PRO A 64 14.93 -11.80 -8.01
CA PRO A 64 13.75 -12.43 -8.62
C PRO A 64 12.82 -13.05 -7.58
N THR A 65 13.38 -13.70 -6.55
CA THR A 65 12.59 -14.26 -5.45
C THR A 65 11.98 -13.19 -4.56
N ILE A 66 12.73 -12.13 -4.21
CA ILE A 66 12.20 -11.01 -3.42
C ILE A 66 11.03 -10.36 -4.13
N LEU A 67 11.17 -10.00 -5.40
CA LEU A 67 10.16 -9.29 -6.17
C LEU A 67 8.90 -10.15 -6.37
N LEU A 68 9.07 -11.39 -6.83
CA LEU A 68 7.95 -12.31 -7.08
C LEU A 68 7.17 -12.60 -5.79
N TRP A 69 7.88 -12.89 -4.70
CA TRP A 69 7.24 -13.23 -3.44
C TRP A 69 6.71 -12.02 -2.70
N SER A 70 7.28 -10.83 -2.88
CA SER A 70 6.71 -9.58 -2.33
C SER A 70 5.32 -9.30 -2.92
N VAL A 71 5.17 -9.44 -4.25
CA VAL A 71 3.87 -9.30 -4.91
C VAL A 71 2.88 -10.35 -4.40
N THR A 72 3.30 -11.61 -4.34
CA THR A 72 2.46 -12.72 -3.86
C THR A 72 2.06 -12.55 -2.40
N PHE A 73 2.99 -12.12 -1.57
CA PHE A 73 2.79 -11.85 -0.16
C PHE A 73 1.74 -10.77 0.03
N TRP A 74 1.80 -9.68 -0.73
CA TRP A 74 0.76 -8.66 -0.63
C TRP A 74 -0.60 -9.12 -1.19
N TYR A 75 -0.63 -9.87 -2.28
CA TYR A 75 -1.88 -10.47 -2.78
C TYR A 75 -2.53 -11.43 -1.78
N PHE A 76 -1.76 -12.06 -0.89
CA PHE A 76 -2.33 -12.82 0.23
C PHE A 76 -3.10 -11.90 1.20
N PHE A 77 -2.58 -10.71 1.52
CA PHE A 77 -3.31 -9.72 2.30
C PHE A 77 -4.53 -9.16 1.56
N GLU A 78 -4.48 -8.99 0.23
CA GLU A 78 -5.65 -8.63 -0.57
C GLU A 78 -6.76 -9.70 -0.51
N LEU A 79 -6.38 -10.98 -0.59
CA LEU A 79 -7.30 -12.10 -0.43
C LEU A 79 -7.97 -12.07 0.95
N LEU A 80 -7.20 -11.83 2.01
CA LEU A 80 -7.73 -11.67 3.36
C LEU A 80 -8.62 -10.42 3.48
N ASN A 81 -8.27 -9.34 2.79
CA ASN A 81 -9.03 -8.10 2.82
C ASN A 81 -10.42 -8.24 2.15
N LEU A 82 -10.62 -9.22 1.27
CA LEU A 82 -11.98 -9.58 0.79
C LEU A 82 -12.90 -9.90 1.97
N ARG A 83 -12.35 -10.52 3.03
CA ARG A 83 -13.07 -10.85 4.27
C ARG A 83 -13.04 -9.74 5.30
N TYR A 84 -11.88 -9.10 5.48
CA TYR A 84 -11.67 -8.11 6.55
C TYR A 84 -12.26 -6.75 6.22
N GLN A 85 -12.19 -6.33 4.95
CA GLN A 85 -12.64 -5.03 4.47
C GLN A 85 -12.00 -3.87 5.27
N ASN A 86 -10.71 -4.00 5.58
CA ASN A 86 -9.93 -3.03 6.36
C ASN A 86 -9.41 -1.85 5.53
N TRP A 87 -9.30 -2.02 4.21
CA TRP A 87 -9.00 -0.92 3.28
C TRP A 87 -9.73 -1.07 1.95
N TYR A 88 -9.78 0.02 1.18
CA TYR A 88 -10.18 0.04 -0.23
C TYR A 88 -9.33 1.02 -1.02
N TYR A 89 -9.21 0.78 -2.33
CA TYR A 89 -8.52 1.62 -3.29
C TYR A 89 -9.47 2.63 -3.93
N VAL A 90 -8.95 3.83 -4.18
CA VAL A 90 -9.66 4.95 -4.81
C VAL A 90 -8.78 5.56 -5.90
N GLY A 91 -9.42 6.19 -6.89
CA GLY A 91 -8.71 6.79 -8.01
C GLY A 91 -7.95 5.76 -8.86
N VAL A 92 -8.46 4.52 -8.94
CA VAL A 92 -7.80 3.44 -9.70
C VAL A 92 -7.85 3.75 -11.20
N LEU A 93 -6.74 3.51 -11.91
CA LEU A 93 -6.69 3.57 -13.38
C LEU A 93 -7.89 2.84 -14.01
N GLY A 94 -8.45 3.43 -15.06
CA GLY A 94 -9.69 2.96 -15.70
C GLY A 94 -9.69 1.47 -16.07
N VAL A 95 -10.88 0.90 -16.27
CA VAL A 95 -11.08 -0.53 -16.57
C VAL A 95 -11.79 -0.78 -17.91
N GLY A 96 -11.67 0.17 -18.86
CA GLY A 96 -12.43 0.17 -20.11
C GLY A 96 -11.87 -0.76 -21.20
N SER A 97 -10.57 -1.08 -21.15
CA SER A 97 -9.90 -1.92 -22.13
C SER A 97 -8.96 -2.97 -21.51
N VAL A 98 -8.58 -3.97 -22.31
CA VAL A 98 -7.55 -4.97 -21.93
C VAL A 98 -6.20 -4.28 -21.63
N GLY A 99 -5.89 -3.19 -22.34
CA GLY A 99 -4.69 -2.39 -22.12
C GLY A 99 -4.68 -1.71 -20.75
N ASP A 100 -5.83 -1.21 -20.30
CA ASP A 100 -5.94 -0.57 -18.99
C ASP A 100 -5.84 -1.59 -17.86
N ALA A 101 -6.50 -2.75 -18.01
CA ALA A 101 -6.38 -3.85 -17.06
C ALA A 101 -4.93 -4.33 -16.90
N LEU A 102 -4.19 -4.46 -18.01
CA LEU A 102 -2.77 -4.80 -17.97
C LEU A 102 -1.94 -3.70 -17.29
N SER A 103 -2.21 -2.44 -17.60
CA SER A 103 -1.49 -1.30 -17.00
C SER A 103 -1.72 -1.23 -15.49
N GLY A 104 -2.96 -1.44 -15.04
CA GLY A 104 -3.31 -1.54 -13.62
C GLY A 104 -2.63 -2.71 -12.92
N ALA A 105 -2.59 -3.88 -13.57
CA ALA A 105 -1.90 -5.07 -13.03
C ALA A 105 -0.38 -4.85 -12.92
N LEU A 106 0.25 -4.22 -13.92
CA LEU A 106 1.67 -3.88 -13.89
C LEU A 106 1.98 -2.84 -12.79
N PHE A 107 1.13 -1.82 -12.64
CA PHE A 107 1.24 -0.87 -11.55
C PHE A 107 1.13 -1.55 -10.18
N ALA A 108 0.12 -2.40 -9.98
CA ALA A 108 -0.06 -3.14 -8.73
C ALA A 108 1.15 -4.05 -8.44
N ALA A 109 1.66 -4.78 -9.43
CA ALA A 109 2.86 -5.60 -9.27
C ALA A 109 4.09 -4.74 -8.92
N ALA A 110 4.29 -3.60 -9.59
CA ALA A 110 5.39 -2.69 -9.31
C ALA A 110 5.29 -2.09 -7.90
N ALA A 111 4.08 -1.77 -7.43
CA ALA A 111 3.81 -1.26 -6.08
C ALA A 111 4.02 -2.35 -5.02
N PHE A 112 3.44 -3.53 -5.19
CA PHE A 112 3.52 -4.63 -4.22
C PHE A 112 4.92 -5.24 -4.14
N ALA A 113 5.72 -5.15 -5.20
CA ALA A 113 7.13 -5.54 -5.17
C ALA A 113 7.98 -4.67 -4.23
N THR A 114 7.50 -3.47 -3.88
CA THR A 114 8.22 -2.55 -2.96
C THR A 114 8.12 -3.00 -1.51
N VAL A 115 7.20 -3.91 -1.14
CA VAL A 115 6.98 -4.35 0.25
C VAL A 115 8.25 -4.96 0.85
N PHE A 116 8.78 -6.03 0.25
CA PHE A 116 10.02 -6.63 0.74
C PHE A 116 11.23 -5.74 0.47
N MET A 117 11.31 -5.11 -0.71
CA MET A 117 12.45 -4.26 -1.07
C MET A 117 12.62 -3.10 -0.09
N GLY A 118 11.56 -2.36 0.20
CA GLY A 118 11.57 -1.24 1.14
C GLY A 118 11.97 -1.68 2.54
N LEU A 119 11.37 -2.77 3.05
CA LEU A 119 11.71 -3.32 4.38
C LEU A 119 13.17 -3.77 4.47
N PHE A 120 13.65 -4.51 3.48
CA PHE A 120 14.99 -5.10 3.50
C PHE A 120 16.08 -4.06 3.30
N GLU A 121 15.89 -3.09 2.41
CA GLU A 121 16.84 -1.98 2.25
C GLU A 121 16.87 -1.09 3.49
N THR A 122 15.72 -0.78 4.09
CA THR A 122 15.67 -0.01 5.33
C THR A 122 16.39 -0.74 6.45
N TYR A 123 16.18 -2.05 6.58
CA TYR A 123 16.93 -2.89 7.53
C TYR A 123 18.45 -2.88 7.28
N GLU A 124 18.89 -2.98 6.02
CA GLU A 124 20.32 -2.92 5.67
C GLU A 124 20.93 -1.55 5.96
N VAL A 125 20.19 -0.45 5.75
CA VAL A 125 20.60 0.91 6.13
C VAL A 125 20.80 1.00 7.65
N LEU A 126 19.81 0.57 8.44
CA LEU A 126 19.91 0.57 9.91
C LEU A 126 21.07 -0.29 10.41
N THR A 127 21.33 -1.42 9.74
CA THR A 127 22.46 -2.30 10.02
C THR A 127 23.78 -1.63 9.67
N ALA A 128 23.87 -0.92 8.53
CA ALA A 128 25.03 -0.15 8.13
C ALA A 128 25.35 0.99 9.11
N TYR A 129 24.33 1.61 9.72
CA TYR A 129 24.46 2.58 10.81
C TYR A 129 24.92 1.96 12.14
N GLY A 130 24.80 0.64 12.28
CA GLY A 130 25.11 -0.07 13.52
C GLY A 130 24.02 0.05 14.59
N LEU A 131 22.78 0.35 14.20
CA LEU A 131 21.66 0.46 15.14
C LEU A 131 21.47 -0.87 15.88
N ALA A 132 21.30 -0.78 17.20
CA ALA A 132 21.06 -1.90 18.09
C ALA A 132 22.13 -3.03 18.06
N ARG A 133 23.35 -2.78 17.56
CA ARG A 133 24.45 -3.77 17.58
C ARG A 133 24.81 -4.27 18.99
N ARG A 134 24.56 -3.43 20.01
CA ARG A 134 24.85 -3.75 21.42
C ARG A 134 23.65 -4.34 22.18
N VAL A 135 22.51 -4.51 21.53
CA VAL A 135 21.33 -5.12 22.16
C VAL A 135 21.51 -6.63 22.13
N VAL A 136 22.19 -7.13 23.14
CA VAL A 136 22.49 -8.55 23.33
C VAL A 136 22.02 -9.02 24.69
N ILE A 137 21.53 -10.26 24.76
CA ILE A 137 21.17 -10.94 26.00
C ILE A 137 22.02 -12.20 26.16
N ARG A 138 22.00 -12.81 27.34
CA ARG A 138 22.71 -14.07 27.56
C ARG A 138 22.10 -15.17 26.67
N PRO A 139 22.91 -15.90 25.87
CA PRO A 139 22.43 -17.02 25.08
C PRO A 139 21.74 -18.06 25.96
N ARG A 140 20.61 -18.59 25.49
CA ARG A 140 19.82 -19.57 26.22
C ARG A 140 19.14 -20.52 25.25
N GLN A 141 19.40 -21.82 25.42
CA GLN A 141 18.69 -22.85 24.67
C GLN A 141 17.19 -22.75 24.95
N LEU A 142 16.41 -22.68 23.88
CA LEU A 142 14.97 -22.71 23.96
C LEU A 142 14.53 -24.16 24.21
N ALA A 143 13.57 -24.35 25.10
CA ALA A 143 12.99 -25.68 25.29
C ALA A 143 12.27 -26.12 23.99
N PRO A 144 12.31 -27.41 23.60
CA PRO A 144 11.75 -27.86 22.32
C PRO A 144 10.29 -27.45 22.10
N TRP A 145 9.48 -27.43 23.17
CA TRP A 145 8.07 -27.05 23.13
C TRP A 145 7.85 -25.59 22.73
N VAL A 146 8.81 -24.68 22.95
CA VAL A 146 8.66 -23.24 22.64
C VAL A 146 8.35 -23.04 21.16
N SER A 147 9.08 -23.75 20.28
CA SER A 147 8.84 -23.66 18.84
C SER A 147 7.41 -24.09 18.47
N TYR A 148 6.94 -25.21 19.00
CA TYR A 148 5.58 -25.69 18.78
C TYR A 148 4.53 -24.76 19.39
N GLY A 149 4.74 -24.26 20.61
CA GLY A 149 3.82 -23.36 21.29
C GLY A 149 3.66 -22.01 20.58
N VAL A 150 4.76 -21.42 20.11
CA VAL A 150 4.73 -20.20 19.26
C VAL A 150 3.99 -20.48 17.96
N GLN A 151 4.22 -21.64 17.33
CA GLN A 151 3.51 -22.03 16.11
C GLN A 151 2.01 -22.22 16.32
N SER A 152 1.61 -22.87 17.42
CA SER A 152 0.21 -23.01 17.82
C SER A 152 -0.45 -21.66 18.08
N LEU A 153 0.26 -20.72 18.72
CA LEU A 153 -0.23 -19.36 18.91
C LEU A 153 -0.45 -18.65 17.57
N GLY A 154 0.49 -18.78 16.62
CA GLY A 154 0.32 -18.24 15.26
C GLY A 154 -0.91 -18.82 14.56
N ALA A 155 -1.14 -20.13 14.67
CA ALA A 155 -2.33 -20.78 14.13
C ALA A 155 -3.62 -20.22 14.77
N VAL A 156 -3.64 -20.05 16.09
CA VAL A 156 -4.77 -19.44 16.81
C VAL A 156 -5.01 -18.00 16.36
N MET A 157 -3.95 -17.19 16.21
CA MET A 157 -4.05 -15.82 15.70
C MET A 157 -4.69 -15.77 14.32
N VAL A 158 -4.23 -16.60 13.38
CA VAL A 158 -4.80 -16.70 12.03
C VAL A 158 -6.27 -17.16 12.09
N THR A 159 -6.58 -18.21 12.85
CA THR A 159 -7.96 -18.69 12.97
C THR A 159 -8.88 -17.62 13.56
N LEU A 160 -8.49 -16.96 14.63
CA LEU A 160 -9.30 -15.91 15.27
C LEU A 160 -9.52 -14.71 14.36
N SER A 161 -8.48 -14.27 13.63
CA SER A 161 -8.62 -13.17 12.66
C SER A 161 -9.57 -13.51 11.51
N LEU A 162 -9.62 -14.76 11.06
CA LEU A 162 -10.54 -15.21 10.00
C LEU A 162 -11.97 -15.43 10.47
N VAL A 163 -12.16 -16.00 11.67
CA VAL A 163 -13.48 -16.32 12.22
C VAL A 163 -14.17 -15.06 12.76
N PHE A 164 -13.42 -14.16 13.43
CA PHE A 164 -13.92 -12.94 14.04
C PHE A 164 -13.25 -11.68 13.48
N PRO A 165 -13.30 -11.45 12.16
CA PRO A 165 -12.51 -10.40 11.51
C PRO A 165 -12.89 -8.99 11.97
N TYR A 166 -14.15 -8.78 12.40
CA TYR A 166 -14.61 -7.48 12.88
C TYR A 166 -13.82 -6.94 14.07
N TYR A 167 -13.27 -7.81 14.92
CA TYR A 167 -12.54 -7.42 16.13
C TYR A 167 -11.10 -7.89 16.13
N LEU A 168 -10.83 -9.05 15.52
CA LEU A 168 -9.57 -9.75 15.62
C LEU A 168 -8.78 -9.77 14.31
N ALA A 169 -9.23 -9.08 13.26
CA ALA A 169 -8.41 -8.87 12.05
C ALA A 169 -6.99 -8.33 12.35
N PRO A 170 -6.76 -7.44 13.35
CA PRO A 170 -5.41 -7.00 13.68
C PRO A 170 -4.43 -8.13 14.04
N LEU A 171 -4.91 -9.29 14.52
CA LEU A 171 -4.06 -10.44 14.84
C LEU A 171 -3.34 -11.01 13.63
N VAL A 172 -3.80 -10.71 12.40
CA VAL A 172 -3.13 -11.19 11.19
C VAL A 172 -1.71 -10.62 11.05
N TRP A 173 -1.50 -9.37 11.51
CA TRP A 173 -0.21 -8.70 11.44
C TRP A 173 0.74 -9.29 12.47
N GLY A 174 1.83 -9.93 12.01
CA GLY A 174 2.74 -10.69 12.85
C GLY A 174 2.40 -12.18 12.95
N SER A 175 1.18 -12.60 12.59
CA SER A 175 0.78 -14.01 12.71
C SER A 175 1.64 -14.95 11.87
N LEU A 176 2.10 -14.50 10.70
CA LEU A 176 2.95 -15.30 9.83
C LEU A 176 4.31 -15.57 10.47
N THR A 177 4.86 -14.60 11.19
CA THR A 177 6.08 -14.78 12.00
C THR A 177 5.89 -15.92 12.99
N PHE A 178 4.80 -15.90 13.75
CA PHE A 178 4.50 -16.94 14.73
C PHE A 178 4.28 -18.30 14.06
N LEU A 179 3.73 -18.33 12.85
CA LEU A 179 3.46 -19.57 12.12
C LEU A 179 4.70 -20.16 11.43
N VAL A 180 5.54 -19.33 10.82
CA VAL A 180 6.64 -19.71 9.92
C VAL A 180 7.98 -19.71 10.64
N ASP A 181 8.25 -18.76 11.52
CA ASP A 181 9.55 -18.67 12.20
C ASP A 181 9.87 -19.92 13.03
N PRO A 182 8.93 -20.57 13.73
CA PRO A 182 9.22 -21.83 14.42
C PRO A 182 9.49 -23.01 13.49
N TRP A 183 8.96 -23.00 12.27
CA TRP A 183 9.35 -23.96 11.25
C TRP A 183 10.79 -23.67 10.76
N ASN A 184 11.11 -22.40 10.47
CA ASN A 184 12.46 -21.98 10.11
C ASN A 184 13.48 -22.40 11.18
N TYR A 185 13.18 -22.15 12.45
CA TYR A 185 14.00 -22.51 13.61
C TYR A 185 14.34 -24.02 13.61
N ARG A 186 13.31 -24.87 13.48
CA ARG A 186 13.48 -26.34 13.49
C ARG A 186 14.24 -26.87 12.28
N CYS A 187 14.07 -26.24 11.11
CA CYS A 187 14.76 -26.62 9.88
C CYS A 187 16.18 -26.05 9.75
N GLY A 188 16.63 -25.21 10.69
CA GLY A 188 17.92 -24.52 10.62
C GLY A 188 17.97 -23.38 9.59
N ALA A 189 16.82 -22.89 9.16
CA ALA A 189 16.70 -21.70 8.33
C ALA A 189 16.90 -20.42 9.18
N ARG A 190 17.05 -19.28 8.51
CA ARG A 190 17.11 -17.98 9.19
C ARG A 190 15.85 -17.78 10.05
N SER A 191 16.03 -17.56 11.36
CA SER A 191 14.90 -17.44 12.29
C SER A 191 15.16 -16.45 13.42
N ILE A 192 14.08 -15.79 13.86
CA ILE A 192 14.01 -14.90 15.02
C ILE A 192 14.22 -15.68 16.31
N LEU A 193 13.53 -16.82 16.51
CA LEU A 193 13.76 -17.70 17.66
C LEU A 193 15.23 -18.12 17.78
N ALA A 194 15.88 -18.34 16.62
CA ALA A 194 17.30 -18.67 16.57
C ALA A 194 18.20 -17.49 17.02
N GLU A 195 17.79 -16.24 16.78
CA GLU A 195 18.47 -15.05 17.31
C GLU A 195 18.24 -14.87 18.82
N PHE A 196 17.03 -15.18 19.31
CA PHE A 196 16.74 -15.18 20.75
C PHE A 196 17.63 -16.18 21.49
N GLU A 197 17.77 -17.40 20.97
CA GLU A 197 18.63 -18.44 21.57
C GLU A 197 20.10 -18.02 21.61
N ARG A 198 20.58 -17.34 20.56
CA ARG A 198 21.95 -16.81 20.47
C ARG A 198 22.15 -15.50 21.24
N GLY A 199 21.06 -14.89 21.69
CA GLY A 199 21.08 -13.64 22.43
C GLY A 199 21.30 -12.38 21.60
N HIS A 200 21.08 -12.41 20.28
CA HIS A 200 21.31 -11.27 19.38
C HIS A 200 20.00 -10.56 19.01
N LEU A 201 19.42 -9.81 19.97
CA LEU A 201 18.13 -9.14 19.77
C LEU A 201 18.20 -7.88 18.89
N GLY A 202 19.40 -7.41 18.56
CA GLY A 202 19.60 -6.28 17.66
C GLY A 202 18.90 -6.44 16.30
N VAL A 203 18.79 -7.68 15.79
CA VAL A 203 18.06 -8.01 14.55
C VAL A 203 16.58 -7.65 14.69
N VAL A 204 15.94 -8.08 15.78
CA VAL A 204 14.52 -7.82 16.04
C VAL A 204 14.27 -6.31 16.16
N VAL A 205 15.11 -5.60 16.92
CA VAL A 205 14.99 -4.13 17.06
C VAL A 205 15.11 -3.44 15.70
N ARG A 206 16.08 -3.82 14.87
CA ARG A 206 16.24 -3.24 13.54
C ARG A 206 15.06 -3.55 12.62
N LEU A 207 14.48 -4.75 12.68
CA LEU A 207 13.27 -5.10 11.90
C LEU A 207 12.07 -4.27 12.34
N LEU A 208 11.85 -4.12 13.64
CA LEU A 208 10.75 -3.31 14.18
C LEU A 208 10.88 -1.84 13.77
N VAL A 209 12.10 -1.28 13.87
CA VAL A 209 12.37 0.10 13.44
C VAL A 209 12.27 0.25 11.92
N ALA A 210 12.75 -0.73 11.14
CA ALA A 210 12.61 -0.73 9.69
C ALA A 210 11.14 -0.73 9.28
N GLY A 211 10.32 -1.59 9.90
CA GLY A 211 8.89 -1.63 9.69
C GLY A 211 8.23 -0.30 9.99
N LEU A 212 8.53 0.32 11.15
CA LEU A 212 7.98 1.63 11.51
C LEU A 212 8.35 2.73 10.50
N LEU A 213 9.64 2.82 10.11
CA LEU A 213 10.11 3.81 9.14
C LEU A 213 9.47 3.59 7.78
N CYS A 214 9.40 2.35 7.30
CA CYS A 214 8.71 2.03 6.05
C CYS A 214 7.23 2.38 6.14
N GLY A 215 6.56 2.11 7.26
CA GLY A 215 5.18 2.49 7.50
C GLY A 215 4.94 3.99 7.38
N LEU A 216 5.81 4.81 7.97
CA LEU A 216 5.74 6.28 7.85
C LEU A 216 5.90 6.74 6.40
N VAL A 217 6.87 6.17 5.66
CA VAL A 217 7.07 6.49 4.24
C VAL A 217 5.89 6.00 3.40
N TRP A 218 5.33 4.83 3.72
CA TRP A 218 4.17 4.24 3.03
C TRP A 218 2.98 5.16 3.09
N GLU A 219 2.63 5.57 4.29
CA GLU A 219 1.50 6.44 4.52
C GLU A 219 1.72 7.84 3.95
N SER A 220 2.96 8.35 4.00
CA SER A 220 3.29 9.64 3.38
C SER A 220 3.08 9.63 1.86
N PHE A 221 3.55 8.60 1.17
CA PHE A 221 3.38 8.49 -0.28
C PHE A 221 1.95 8.13 -0.67
N ASN A 222 1.28 7.27 0.11
CA ASN A 222 -0.13 6.93 -0.09
C ASN A 222 -1.02 8.17 0.03
N PHE A 223 -0.81 8.99 1.07
CA PHE A 223 -1.60 10.20 1.31
C PHE A 223 -1.61 11.16 0.11
N LEU A 224 -0.43 11.35 -0.49
CA LEU A 224 -0.18 12.23 -1.63
C LEU A 224 -0.62 11.65 -2.98
N ALA A 225 -0.71 10.32 -3.09
CA ALA A 225 -0.99 9.66 -4.36
C ALA A 225 -2.46 9.88 -4.81
N PRO A 226 -2.70 10.16 -6.11
CA PRO A 226 -4.05 10.18 -6.66
C PRO A 226 -4.71 8.81 -6.60
N GLN A 227 -3.97 7.76 -6.95
CA GLN A 227 -4.36 6.37 -6.73
C GLN A 227 -3.81 5.90 -5.39
N LYS A 228 -4.70 5.73 -4.42
CA LYS A 228 -4.35 5.43 -3.02
C LYS A 228 -5.32 4.45 -2.37
N TRP A 229 -4.96 3.96 -1.20
CA TRP A 229 -5.88 3.22 -0.34
C TRP A 229 -6.34 4.06 0.85
N ILE A 230 -7.57 3.83 1.28
CA ILE A 230 -8.18 4.43 2.46
C ILE A 230 -8.53 3.34 3.46
N TYR A 231 -8.17 3.56 4.73
CA TYR A 231 -8.43 2.62 5.82
C TYR A 231 -9.84 2.75 6.40
N THR A 232 -10.44 1.60 6.65
CA THR A 232 -11.78 1.39 7.23
C THR A 232 -11.71 0.53 8.49
N VAL A 233 -10.63 0.66 9.26
CA VAL A 233 -10.41 -0.11 10.48
C VAL A 233 -11.35 0.41 11.58
N ARG A 234 -12.42 -0.35 11.84
CA ARG A 234 -13.47 0.00 12.80
C ARG A 234 -12.89 0.29 14.18
N GLY A 235 -13.40 1.36 14.81
CA GLY A 235 -13.05 1.74 16.18
C GLY A 235 -11.72 2.50 16.32
N LEU A 236 -10.98 2.72 15.23
CA LEU A 236 -9.73 3.49 15.21
C LEU A 236 -9.79 4.67 14.22
N GLU A 237 -10.99 5.15 13.91
CA GLU A 237 -11.23 6.06 12.78
C GLU A 237 -10.97 7.54 13.10
N GLU A 238 -10.92 7.91 14.39
CA GLU A 238 -10.83 9.30 14.85
C GLU A 238 -9.40 9.86 14.84
N LEU A 239 -8.43 9.11 15.40
CA LEU A 239 -7.04 9.57 15.51
C LEU A 239 -6.18 8.99 14.38
N LYS A 240 -6.12 9.73 13.27
CA LYS A 240 -5.33 9.35 12.09
C LYS A 240 -4.09 10.23 11.91
N LEU A 241 -3.02 9.60 11.45
CA LEU A 241 -1.87 10.26 10.85
C LEU A 241 -1.85 9.84 9.39
N PHE A 242 -1.99 10.80 8.47
CA PHE A 242 -2.32 10.53 7.07
C PHE A 242 -3.68 9.80 6.94
N GLU A 243 -3.77 8.72 6.17
CA GLU A 243 -4.99 7.92 6.06
C GLU A 243 -5.10 6.84 7.16
N MET A 244 -3.99 6.56 7.86
CA MET A 244 -3.88 5.45 8.80
C MET A 244 -4.16 5.87 10.24
N PRO A 245 -4.89 5.04 11.01
CA PRO A 245 -4.97 5.21 12.46
C PRO A 245 -3.60 5.13 13.13
N VAL A 246 -3.36 5.93 14.16
CA VAL A 246 -2.06 5.94 14.88
C VAL A 246 -1.69 4.55 15.40
N LEU A 247 -2.64 3.81 15.98
CA LEU A 247 -2.40 2.42 16.42
C LEU A 247 -2.18 1.45 15.25
N GLY A 248 -2.68 1.78 14.07
CA GLY A 248 -2.42 1.03 12.84
C GLY A 248 -0.93 0.92 12.53
N PHE A 249 -0.12 1.95 12.85
CA PHE A 249 1.32 1.92 12.58
C PHE A 249 2.05 0.78 13.28
N LEU A 250 1.49 0.18 14.34
CA LEU A 250 2.04 -1.02 14.99
C LEU A 250 2.01 -2.27 14.09
N GLY A 251 1.16 -2.27 13.06
CA GLY A 251 1.11 -3.33 12.05
C GLY A 251 2.36 -3.40 11.19
N PHE A 252 3.03 -2.26 10.90
CA PHE A 252 4.22 -2.26 10.03
C PHE A 252 5.46 -2.92 10.66
N PRO A 253 5.79 -2.68 11.95
CA PRO A 253 6.81 -3.47 12.65
C PRO A 253 6.51 -4.98 12.61
N ALA A 254 5.26 -5.39 12.81
CA ALA A 254 4.87 -6.80 12.76
C ALA A 254 5.01 -7.37 11.33
N LEU A 255 4.62 -6.59 10.31
CA LEU A 255 4.80 -6.93 8.90
C LEU A 255 6.27 -7.14 8.53
N ALA A 256 7.18 -6.36 9.11
CA ALA A 256 8.62 -6.53 8.90
C ALA A 256 9.13 -7.88 9.41
N LEU A 257 8.60 -8.34 10.55
CA LEU A 257 8.88 -9.69 11.07
C LEU A 257 8.29 -10.77 10.16
N ASP A 258 7.07 -10.57 9.65
CA ASP A 258 6.41 -11.52 8.74
C ASP A 258 7.20 -11.69 7.45
N ALA A 259 7.64 -10.57 6.86
CA ALA A 259 8.49 -10.55 5.68
C ALA A 259 9.84 -11.26 5.94
N PHE A 260 10.43 -11.04 7.12
CA PHE A 260 11.68 -11.70 7.51
C PHE A 260 11.50 -13.22 7.62
N ALA A 261 10.47 -13.68 8.34
CA ALA A 261 10.18 -15.10 8.52
C ALA A 261 9.83 -15.79 7.19
N ALA A 262 8.99 -15.16 6.36
CA ALA A 262 8.65 -15.64 5.04
C ALA A 262 9.88 -15.79 4.16
N TYR A 263 10.75 -14.77 4.11
CA TYR A 263 11.94 -14.86 3.29
C TYR A 263 12.98 -15.83 3.85
N GLY A 264 13.07 -16.02 5.17
CA GLY A 264 13.89 -17.08 5.77
C GLY A 264 13.55 -18.46 5.19
N ALA A 265 12.25 -18.76 5.05
CA ALA A 265 11.78 -19.99 4.42
C ALA A 265 12.11 -20.05 2.92
N LEU A 266 11.93 -18.94 2.19
CA LEU A 266 12.26 -18.86 0.76
C LEU A 266 13.76 -19.02 0.50
N ALA A 267 14.60 -18.43 1.35
CA ALA A 267 16.05 -18.56 1.31
C ALA A 267 16.49 -20.01 1.54
N TYR A 268 15.87 -20.68 2.51
CA TYR A 268 16.07 -22.11 2.76
C TYR A 268 15.76 -22.97 1.53
N LEU A 269 14.66 -22.69 0.85
CA LEU A 269 14.19 -23.47 -0.31
C LEU A 269 14.97 -23.17 -1.59
N PHE A 270 15.25 -21.89 -1.89
CA PHE A 270 15.72 -21.48 -3.22
C PHE A 270 17.14 -20.93 -3.26
N HIS A 271 17.71 -20.54 -2.11
CA HIS A 271 19.00 -19.82 -2.06
C HIS A 271 20.07 -20.52 -1.25
N ALA A 272 20.01 -21.84 -1.15
CA ALA A 272 20.97 -22.65 -0.40
C ALA A 272 21.09 -22.19 1.06
N ASN A 273 19.96 -21.78 1.65
CA ASN A 273 19.85 -21.21 2.99
C ASN A 273 20.61 -19.88 3.19
N ARG A 274 20.97 -19.18 2.11
CA ARG A 274 21.57 -17.83 2.17
C ARG A 274 20.48 -16.78 2.09
N THR A 275 20.52 -15.78 2.97
CA THR A 275 19.54 -14.68 2.99
C THR A 275 20.01 -13.46 2.20
N TRP A 276 19.16 -12.43 2.13
CA TRP A 276 19.45 -11.14 1.49
C TRP A 276 20.41 -10.27 2.32
N GLU A 277 20.47 -10.54 3.62
CA GLU A 277 21.33 -9.86 4.58
C GLU A 277 22.79 -10.00 4.19
N HIS A 278 23.62 -9.03 4.57
CA HIS A 278 25.06 -9.18 4.44
C HIS A 278 25.57 -10.38 5.27
N PRO A 279 26.36 -11.31 4.70
CA PRO A 279 26.84 -12.51 5.41
C PRO A 279 27.49 -12.21 6.76
N ASP A 280 28.31 -11.17 6.83
CA ASP A 280 29.01 -10.76 8.05
C ASP A 280 28.10 -10.23 9.19
N GLU A 281 26.83 -9.92 8.90
CA GLU A 281 25.86 -9.46 9.92
C GLU A 281 24.92 -10.57 10.38
N VAL A 282 24.96 -11.73 9.71
CA VAL A 282 24.11 -12.87 10.07
C VAL A 282 24.80 -13.64 11.20
N SER A 283 24.26 -13.49 12.40
CA SER A 283 24.83 -14.12 13.59
C SER A 283 24.64 -15.64 13.62
N GLN A 284 23.61 -16.13 12.93
CA GLN A 284 23.30 -17.53 12.78
C GLN A 284 24.22 -18.22 11.77
N ARG A 285 24.84 -19.32 12.17
CA ARG A 285 25.50 -20.23 11.22
C ARG A 285 24.43 -20.97 10.41
N LEU A 286 24.28 -20.58 9.15
CA LEU A 286 23.34 -21.18 8.20
C LEU A 286 24.07 -22.24 7.37
N GLU A 287 23.77 -23.50 7.64
CA GLU A 287 24.37 -24.61 6.90
C GLU A 287 23.88 -24.59 5.44
N PRO A 288 24.79 -24.62 4.44
CA PRO A 288 24.41 -24.65 3.04
C PRO A 288 23.60 -25.90 2.71
N ARG A 289 22.60 -25.73 1.86
CA ARG A 289 21.76 -26.83 1.36
C ARG A 289 21.71 -26.78 -0.17
N ALA A 290 21.50 -27.93 -0.80
CA ALA A 290 21.13 -27.94 -2.22
C ALA A 290 19.81 -27.16 -2.41
N PRO A 291 19.81 -26.04 -3.16
CA PRO A 291 18.59 -25.32 -3.42
C PRO A 291 17.67 -26.14 -4.33
N LEU A 292 16.37 -25.87 -4.28
CA LEU A 292 15.46 -26.31 -5.33
C LEU A 292 15.97 -25.78 -6.67
N ALA A 293 15.89 -26.62 -7.71
CA ALA A 293 16.38 -26.26 -9.03
C ALA A 293 15.73 -24.96 -9.52
N THR A 294 16.49 -24.12 -10.22
CA THR A 294 15.96 -22.88 -10.83
C THR A 294 14.74 -23.15 -11.73
N ARG A 295 14.68 -24.34 -12.34
CA ARG A 295 13.52 -24.81 -13.11
C ARG A 295 12.26 -24.97 -12.25
N ALA A 296 12.39 -25.39 -10.99
CA ALA A 296 11.27 -25.49 -10.06
C ALA A 296 10.74 -24.10 -9.68
N PHE A 297 11.62 -23.13 -9.44
CA PHE A 297 11.21 -21.74 -9.23
C PHE A 297 10.49 -21.16 -10.46
N ALA A 298 11.04 -21.38 -11.66
CA ALA A 298 10.41 -20.95 -12.91
C ALA A 298 9.04 -21.61 -13.15
N ALA A 299 8.89 -22.88 -12.78
CA ALA A 299 7.63 -23.62 -12.88
C ALA A 299 6.53 -23.07 -11.94
N MET A 300 6.88 -22.30 -10.91
CA MET A 300 5.90 -21.64 -10.04
C MET A 300 5.34 -20.35 -10.65
N LEU A 301 6.01 -19.74 -11.63
CA LEU A 301 5.60 -18.45 -12.19
C LEU A 301 4.15 -18.46 -12.72
N PRO A 302 3.68 -19.47 -13.48
CA PRO A 302 2.28 -19.54 -13.88
C PRO A 302 1.32 -19.59 -12.69
N LEU A 303 1.67 -20.28 -11.61
CA LEU A 303 0.84 -20.35 -10.40
C LEU A 303 0.73 -18.97 -9.73
N HIS A 304 1.83 -18.22 -9.65
CA HIS A 304 1.81 -16.84 -9.15
C HIS A 304 0.91 -15.95 -10.01
N LEU A 305 1.06 -16.00 -11.34
CA LEU A 305 0.25 -15.19 -12.26
C LEU A 305 -1.24 -15.52 -12.16
N VAL A 306 -1.60 -16.82 -12.06
CA VAL A 306 -2.99 -17.24 -11.84
C VAL A 306 -3.51 -16.74 -10.51
N PHE A 307 -2.73 -16.88 -9.43
CA PHE A 307 -3.11 -16.40 -8.11
C PHE A 307 -3.35 -14.89 -8.11
N TRP A 308 -2.43 -14.10 -8.67
CA TRP A 308 -2.56 -12.64 -8.77
C TRP A 308 -3.76 -12.25 -9.64
N GLY A 309 -3.97 -12.91 -10.77
CA GLY A 309 -5.10 -12.63 -11.65
C GLY A 309 -6.45 -12.90 -10.98
N VAL A 310 -6.59 -14.04 -10.29
CA VAL A 310 -7.82 -14.40 -9.57
C VAL A 310 -8.08 -13.43 -8.42
N VAL A 311 -7.10 -13.21 -7.54
CA VAL A 311 -7.28 -12.31 -6.39
C VAL A 311 -7.49 -10.87 -6.87
N GLY A 312 -6.75 -10.42 -7.88
CA GLY A 312 -6.90 -9.11 -8.47
C GLY A 312 -8.31 -8.87 -9.03
N LEU A 313 -8.87 -9.83 -9.76
CA LEU A 313 -10.24 -9.73 -10.28
C LEU A 313 -11.27 -9.64 -9.15
N LEU A 314 -11.13 -10.45 -8.09
CA LEU A 314 -12.00 -10.39 -6.93
C LEU A 314 -11.89 -9.02 -6.23
N ALA A 315 -10.66 -8.56 -5.97
CA ALA A 315 -10.37 -7.30 -5.33
C ALA A 315 -10.88 -6.10 -6.14
N MET A 316 -10.90 -6.15 -7.48
CA MET A 316 -11.51 -5.11 -8.31
C MET A 316 -12.99 -4.90 -7.97
N THR A 317 -13.73 -5.97 -7.67
CA THR A 317 -15.18 -5.87 -7.37
C THR A 317 -15.52 -5.58 -5.92
N THR A 318 -14.56 -5.71 -4.99
CA THR A 318 -14.83 -5.59 -3.55
C THR A 318 -14.00 -4.52 -2.84
N ASN A 319 -12.78 -4.27 -3.33
CA ASN A 319 -11.78 -3.42 -2.72
C ASN A 319 -11.57 -2.12 -3.52
N VAL A 320 -12.13 -1.95 -4.72
CA VAL A 320 -12.03 -0.70 -5.48
C VAL A 320 -13.30 0.12 -5.30
N GLY A 321 -13.20 1.22 -4.56
CA GLY A 321 -14.31 2.13 -4.28
C GLY A 321 -14.57 3.15 -5.38
N SER A 322 -13.53 3.58 -6.10
CA SER A 322 -13.67 4.53 -7.21
C SER A 322 -12.55 4.41 -8.24
N LEU A 323 -12.90 4.75 -9.47
CA LEU A 323 -11.97 4.96 -10.57
C LEU A 323 -11.36 6.36 -10.53
N GLN A 324 -10.31 6.56 -11.32
CA GLN A 324 -9.74 7.87 -11.60
C GLN A 324 -10.84 8.85 -12.07
N LEU A 325 -10.88 10.02 -11.44
CA LEU A 325 -11.84 11.05 -11.75
C LEU A 325 -11.27 11.98 -12.83
N GLU A 326 -11.85 11.94 -14.01
CA GLU A 326 -11.58 12.86 -15.12
C GLU A 326 -12.57 14.02 -15.18
N LEU A 327 -12.19 15.12 -15.84
CA LEU A 327 -13.05 16.31 -16.03
C LEU A 327 -14.34 15.98 -16.79
N GLU A 328 -14.31 15.03 -17.72
CA GLU A 328 -15.47 14.58 -18.49
C GLU A 328 -16.61 14.01 -17.62
N HIS A 329 -16.32 13.63 -16.38
CA HIS A 329 -17.33 13.13 -15.45
C HIS A 329 -18.08 14.23 -14.69
N LEU A 330 -17.67 15.50 -14.83
CA LEU A 330 -18.35 16.63 -14.20
C LEU A 330 -19.57 17.02 -15.05
N GLU A 331 -20.77 16.73 -14.55
CA GLU A 331 -22.04 16.97 -15.23
C GLU A 331 -22.33 18.47 -15.38
N THR A 332 -21.74 19.32 -14.51
CA THR A 332 -21.93 20.78 -14.56
C THR A 332 -21.12 21.43 -15.69
N LEU A 333 -20.13 20.74 -16.27
CA LEU A 333 -19.36 21.31 -17.37
C LEU A 333 -20.21 21.40 -18.64
N PRO A 334 -20.24 22.57 -19.31
CA PRO A 334 -20.93 22.71 -20.59
C PRO A 334 -20.22 21.89 -21.69
N PRO A 335 -20.89 21.61 -22.81
CA PRO A 335 -20.24 21.01 -23.98
C PRO A 335 -19.00 21.80 -24.40
N GLY A 336 -17.85 21.12 -24.53
CA GLY A 336 -16.56 21.77 -24.81
C GLY A 336 -15.84 22.34 -23.59
N GLY A 337 -16.46 22.35 -22.41
CA GLY A 337 -15.88 22.89 -21.18
C GLY A 337 -14.59 22.19 -20.75
N VAL A 338 -14.45 20.89 -21.04
CA VAL A 338 -13.18 20.15 -20.82
C VAL A 338 -12.04 20.78 -21.62
N ALA A 339 -12.22 21.01 -22.92
CA ALA A 339 -11.20 21.62 -23.76
C ALA A 339 -10.85 23.05 -23.32
N THR A 340 -11.86 23.81 -22.87
CA THR A 340 -11.67 25.16 -22.30
C THR A 340 -10.84 25.14 -21.03
N LEU A 341 -11.06 24.17 -20.14
CA LEU A 341 -10.26 23.99 -18.93
C LEU A 341 -8.83 23.52 -19.25
N GLU A 342 -8.68 22.61 -20.20
CA GLU A 342 -7.36 22.13 -20.65
C GLU A 342 -6.51 23.24 -21.25
N ALA A 343 -7.12 24.16 -22.00
CA ALA A 343 -6.47 25.36 -22.53
C ALA A 343 -5.96 26.32 -21.44
N GLN A 344 -6.53 26.22 -20.22
CA GLN A 344 -6.12 26.97 -19.03
C GLN A 344 -5.27 26.12 -18.06
N GLU A 345 -4.67 25.04 -18.58
CA GLU A 345 -3.80 24.12 -17.85
C GLU A 345 -4.51 23.38 -16.70
N ILE A 346 -5.83 23.29 -16.74
CA ILE A 346 -6.65 22.50 -15.81
C ILE A 346 -7.03 21.20 -16.51
N ARG A 347 -6.31 20.13 -16.20
CA ARG A 347 -6.51 18.82 -16.85
C ARG A 347 -7.24 17.80 -15.99
N ARG A 348 -7.28 18.01 -14.68
CA ARG A 348 -7.93 17.09 -13.73
C ARG A 348 -8.72 17.82 -12.65
N PRO A 349 -9.79 17.22 -12.11
CA PRO A 349 -10.63 17.79 -11.05
C PRO A 349 -9.85 18.29 -9.82
N ARG A 350 -8.76 17.60 -9.45
CA ARG A 350 -7.87 18.01 -8.35
C ARG A 350 -7.22 19.40 -8.54
N HIS A 351 -7.07 19.87 -9.77
CA HIS A 351 -6.56 21.22 -10.08
C HIS A 351 -7.67 22.25 -10.19
N LEU A 352 -8.88 21.78 -10.49
CA LEU A 352 -10.03 22.64 -10.61
C LEU A 352 -10.36 23.27 -9.24
N LEU A 353 -10.36 22.50 -8.15
CA LEU A 353 -10.69 23.03 -6.82
C LEU A 353 -9.82 24.23 -6.38
N PRO A 354 -8.47 24.14 -6.34
CA PRO A 354 -7.65 25.31 -5.97
C PRO A 354 -7.82 26.48 -6.96
N ALA A 355 -8.02 26.18 -8.25
CA ALA A 355 -8.22 27.21 -9.26
C ALA A 355 -9.56 27.95 -9.10
N LEU A 356 -10.59 27.27 -8.58
CA LEU A 356 -11.89 27.86 -8.24
C LEU A 356 -11.85 28.66 -6.93
N GLU A 357 -10.89 28.39 -6.04
CA GLU A 357 -10.69 29.15 -4.80
C GLU A 357 -9.92 30.45 -5.02
N GLU A 358 -9.06 30.51 -6.04
CA GLU A 358 -8.32 31.71 -6.42
C GLU A 358 -9.24 32.69 -7.19
N PRO A 359 -9.58 33.89 -6.64
CA PRO A 359 -10.63 34.74 -7.22
C PRO A 359 -10.39 35.13 -8.69
N GLY A 360 -9.17 35.57 -9.04
CA GLY A 360 -8.85 35.97 -10.41
C GLY A 360 -8.80 34.80 -11.39
N ARG A 361 -8.56 33.58 -10.93
CA ARG A 361 -8.57 32.38 -11.78
C ARG A 361 -10.00 31.86 -11.93
N ARG A 362 -10.79 31.86 -10.86
CA ARG A 362 -12.22 31.55 -10.87
C ARG A 362 -12.99 32.42 -11.85
N ASP A 363 -12.76 33.73 -11.86
CA ASP A 363 -13.51 34.66 -12.72
C ASP A 363 -13.19 34.41 -14.21
N ARG A 364 -11.91 34.12 -14.54
CA ARG A 364 -11.51 33.69 -15.89
C ARG A 364 -12.16 32.37 -16.31
N ILE A 365 -12.18 31.39 -15.41
CA ILE A 365 -12.83 30.09 -15.67
C ILE A 365 -14.33 30.30 -15.94
N ARG A 366 -15.00 31.08 -15.09
CA ARG A 366 -16.43 31.40 -15.23
C ARG A 366 -16.74 32.03 -16.59
N GLU A 367 -15.97 33.05 -16.98
CA GLU A 367 -16.13 33.73 -18.26
C GLU A 367 -15.88 32.77 -19.43
N SER A 368 -14.81 31.97 -19.36
CA SER A 368 -14.44 31.04 -20.43
C SER A 368 -15.43 29.89 -20.62
N LEU A 369 -16.06 29.44 -19.53
CA LEU A 369 -17.07 28.38 -19.53
C LEU A 369 -18.49 28.92 -19.75
N GLU A 370 -18.65 30.25 -19.83
CA GLU A 370 -19.95 30.92 -19.95
C GLU A 370 -20.94 30.49 -18.84
N LEU A 371 -20.42 30.22 -17.64
CA LEU A 371 -21.23 29.78 -16.50
C LEU A 371 -21.79 30.98 -15.71
N THR A 372 -23.01 30.81 -15.20
CA THR A 372 -23.58 31.72 -14.20
C THR A 372 -22.86 31.55 -12.86
N ASP A 373 -23.06 32.50 -11.94
CA ASP A 373 -22.50 32.40 -10.58
C ASP A 373 -23.03 31.15 -9.85
N ASP A 374 -24.30 30.80 -10.07
CA ASP A 374 -24.90 29.56 -9.56
C ASP A 374 -24.27 28.31 -10.21
N GLY A 375 -24.01 28.35 -11.52
CA GLY A 375 -23.33 27.26 -12.23
C GLY A 375 -21.89 27.05 -11.75
N MET A 376 -21.18 28.13 -11.44
CA MET A 376 -19.84 28.06 -10.83
C MET A 376 -19.87 27.47 -9.43
N LYS A 377 -20.87 27.83 -8.63
CA LYS A 377 -21.08 27.24 -7.31
C LYS A 377 -21.38 25.76 -7.40
N GLU A 378 -22.28 25.34 -8.30
CA GLU A 378 -22.58 23.93 -8.52
C GLU A 378 -21.35 23.16 -9.01
N LEU A 379 -20.53 23.72 -9.91
CA LEU A 379 -19.29 23.09 -10.39
C LEU A 379 -18.29 22.89 -9.23
N TYR A 380 -18.16 23.87 -8.35
CA TYR A 380 -17.31 23.78 -7.18
C TYR A 380 -17.79 22.67 -6.24
N GLU A 381 -19.07 22.66 -5.87
CA GLU A 381 -19.63 21.67 -4.94
C GLU A 381 -19.65 20.26 -5.52
N GLU A 382 -19.95 20.11 -6.81
CA GLU A 382 -19.82 18.83 -7.51
C GLU A 382 -18.38 18.33 -7.45
N THR A 383 -17.41 19.18 -7.80
CA THR A 383 -16.00 18.79 -7.79
C THR A 383 -15.54 18.40 -6.39
N ARG A 384 -15.95 19.15 -5.35
CA ARG A 384 -15.68 18.81 -3.94
C ARG A 384 -16.28 17.47 -3.56
N LEU A 385 -17.57 17.26 -3.83
CA LEU A 385 -18.26 16.02 -3.50
C LEU A 385 -17.62 14.80 -4.18
N LEU A 386 -17.30 14.89 -5.47
CA LEU A 386 -16.76 13.78 -6.24
C LEU A 386 -15.31 13.44 -5.83
N THR A 387 -14.54 14.43 -5.37
CA THR A 387 -13.16 14.22 -4.87
C THR A 387 -13.10 13.87 -3.38
N HIS A 388 -14.20 14.07 -2.65
CA HIS A 388 -14.29 13.79 -1.21
C HIS A 388 -14.11 12.30 -0.91
N LYS A 389 -13.07 11.96 -0.15
CA LYS A 389 -12.79 10.63 0.43
C LYS A 389 -13.04 9.44 -0.53
N GLY A 390 -12.74 9.66 -1.81
CA GLY A 390 -12.84 8.65 -2.86
C GLY A 390 -14.26 8.24 -3.23
N ILE A 391 -15.26 9.11 -3.05
CA ILE A 391 -16.63 8.95 -3.59
C ILE A 391 -16.56 8.69 -5.11
N GLY A 392 -15.84 9.53 -5.86
CA GLY A 392 -15.71 9.39 -7.31
C GLY A 392 -17.03 9.64 -8.06
N HIS A 393 -16.99 9.58 -9.40
CA HIS A 393 -18.14 9.98 -10.21
C HIS A 393 -19.34 9.02 -10.09
N HIS A 394 -19.11 7.70 -9.99
CA HIS A 394 -20.19 6.73 -9.91
C HIS A 394 -21.04 6.91 -8.64
N HIS A 395 -20.42 6.85 -7.46
CA HIS A 395 -21.15 7.04 -6.20
C HIS A 395 -21.62 8.49 -6.05
N GLY A 396 -20.85 9.47 -6.55
CA GLY A 396 -21.22 10.88 -6.57
C GLY A 396 -22.51 11.14 -7.36
N ALA A 397 -22.67 10.55 -8.53
CA ALA A 397 -23.89 10.66 -9.33
C ALA A 397 -25.11 10.09 -8.58
N HIS A 398 -24.96 8.96 -7.89
CA HIS A 398 -26.03 8.39 -7.07
C HIS A 398 -26.37 9.29 -5.87
N LEU A 399 -25.38 9.84 -5.17
CA LEU A 399 -25.57 10.79 -4.08
C LEU A 399 -26.35 12.03 -4.53
N ARG A 400 -25.95 12.63 -5.65
CA ARG A 400 -26.60 13.83 -6.20
C ARG A 400 -28.05 13.58 -6.59
N ARG A 401 -28.36 12.42 -7.19
CA ARG A 401 -29.75 12.01 -7.50
C ARG A 401 -30.60 11.83 -6.24
N LEU A 402 -29.98 11.41 -5.13
CA LEU A 402 -30.62 11.27 -3.82
C LEU A 402 -30.73 12.60 -3.06
N GLY A 403 -30.24 13.70 -3.62
CA GLY A 403 -30.31 15.05 -3.03
C GLY A 403 -29.07 15.46 -2.22
N TYR A 404 -28.05 14.62 -2.11
CA TYR A 404 -26.77 14.97 -1.48
C TYR A 404 -25.86 15.60 -2.54
N ARG A 405 -25.87 16.94 -2.64
CA ARG A 405 -25.14 17.66 -3.69
C ARG A 405 -23.85 18.29 -3.21
N ARG A 406 -23.70 18.44 -1.89
CA ARG A 406 -22.52 19.03 -1.24
C ARG A 406 -21.96 18.07 -0.22
N VAL A 407 -20.69 18.25 0.13
CA VAL A 407 -20.05 17.46 1.21
C VAL A 407 -20.80 17.64 2.53
N GLU A 408 -21.28 18.85 2.80
CA GLU A 408 -22.00 19.21 4.02
C GLU A 408 -23.35 18.49 4.15
N ASP A 409 -23.97 18.06 3.05
CA ASP A 409 -25.23 17.31 3.08
C ASP A 409 -25.03 15.91 3.67
N LEU A 410 -23.79 15.42 3.76
CA LEU A 410 -23.45 14.13 4.37
C LEU A 410 -23.29 14.20 5.89
N ARG A 411 -23.16 15.40 6.47
CA ARG A 411 -22.92 15.58 7.91
C ARG A 411 -24.12 15.06 8.72
N GLY A 412 -23.86 14.23 9.72
CA GLY A 412 -24.92 13.64 10.56
C GLY A 412 -25.84 12.65 9.83
N ALA A 413 -25.52 12.24 8.59
CA ALA A 413 -26.27 11.23 7.89
C ALA A 413 -26.10 9.85 8.56
N ASP A 414 -27.21 9.14 8.78
CA ASP A 414 -27.14 7.75 9.26
C ASP A 414 -26.52 6.84 8.19
N VAL A 415 -25.40 6.19 8.56
CA VAL A 415 -24.56 5.42 7.63
C VAL A 415 -25.33 4.26 7.00
N GLU A 416 -26.12 3.52 7.78
CA GLU A 416 -26.85 2.34 7.29
C GLU A 416 -27.99 2.76 6.36
N THR A 417 -28.71 3.82 6.70
CA THR A 417 -29.78 4.38 5.87
C THR A 417 -29.22 4.92 4.55
N LEU A 418 -28.11 5.68 4.59
CA LEU A 418 -27.48 6.22 3.39
C LEU A 418 -26.94 5.10 2.50
N TYR A 419 -26.30 4.10 3.09
CA TYR A 419 -25.83 2.91 2.38
C TYR A 419 -26.98 2.19 1.67
N ALA A 420 -28.11 1.93 2.36
CA ALA A 420 -29.26 1.25 1.77
C ALA A 420 -29.86 2.05 0.59
N LYS A 421 -29.93 3.39 0.70
CA LYS A 421 -30.39 4.26 -0.40
C LYS A 421 -29.45 4.18 -1.61
N LEU A 422 -28.15 4.22 -1.38
CA LEU A 422 -27.14 4.11 -2.44
C LEU A 422 -27.14 2.74 -3.11
N GLU A 423 -27.25 1.66 -2.32
CA GLU A 423 -27.31 0.30 -2.87
C GLU A 423 -28.55 0.12 -3.75
N THR A 424 -29.69 0.68 -3.34
CA THR A 424 -30.91 0.72 -4.16
C THR A 424 -30.69 1.51 -5.46
N ALA A 425 -30.04 2.68 -5.37
CA ALA A 425 -29.78 3.54 -6.52
C ALA A 425 -28.77 2.96 -7.51
N ARG A 426 -27.90 2.05 -7.07
CA ARG A 426 -26.91 1.33 -7.90
C ARG A 426 -27.53 0.22 -8.75
N ASP A 427 -28.79 -0.14 -8.52
CA ASP A 427 -29.55 -1.11 -9.32
C ASP A 427 -28.78 -2.42 -9.60
N GLY A 428 -28.17 -2.98 -8.54
CA GLY A 428 -27.42 -4.24 -8.63
C GLY A 428 -26.03 -4.15 -9.27
N ALA A 429 -25.55 -2.95 -9.63
CA ALA A 429 -24.17 -2.77 -10.10
C ALA A 429 -23.17 -3.25 -9.03
N ARG A 430 -22.23 -4.10 -9.43
CA ARG A 430 -21.20 -4.64 -8.52
C ARG A 430 -19.89 -3.87 -8.55
N PHE A 431 -19.73 -2.94 -9.48
CA PHE A 431 -18.53 -2.14 -9.65
C PHE A 431 -18.88 -0.68 -9.99
N PRO A 432 -18.19 0.32 -9.41
CA PRO A 432 -17.24 0.19 -8.30
C PRO A 432 -17.89 -0.37 -7.03
N ALA A 433 -17.10 -0.94 -6.13
CA ALA A 433 -17.60 -1.52 -4.88
C ALA A 433 -18.24 -0.44 -4.00
N LEU A 434 -19.33 -0.79 -3.30
CA LEU A 434 -19.92 0.03 -2.23
C LEU A 434 -19.98 -0.81 -0.96
N ARG A 435 -19.51 -0.25 0.16
CA ARG A 435 -19.53 -0.90 1.47
C ARG A 435 -20.01 0.09 2.53
N PRO A 436 -20.70 -0.36 3.60
CA PRO A 436 -21.08 0.52 4.71
C PRO A 436 -19.88 1.25 5.33
N SER A 437 -18.70 0.63 5.30
CA SER A 437 -17.47 1.25 5.79
C SER A 437 -16.97 2.41 4.93
N MET A 438 -17.22 2.39 3.61
CA MET A 438 -16.89 3.52 2.74
C MET A 438 -17.83 4.70 3.02
N VAL A 439 -19.13 4.45 3.15
CA VAL A 439 -20.13 5.48 3.50
C VAL A 439 -19.79 6.13 4.85
N ARG A 440 -19.39 5.33 5.84
CA ARG A 440 -18.91 5.83 7.13
C ARG A 440 -17.72 6.79 6.98
N VAL A 441 -16.74 6.44 6.14
CA VAL A 441 -15.58 7.31 5.87
C VAL A 441 -16.02 8.63 5.23
N TRP A 442 -17.01 8.61 4.33
CA TRP A 442 -17.53 9.82 3.69
C TRP A 442 -18.23 10.74 4.69
N VAL A 443 -19.08 10.19 5.55
CA VAL A 443 -19.79 10.93 6.61
C VAL A 443 -18.80 11.52 7.62
N LEU A 444 -17.91 10.70 8.19
CA LEU A 444 -16.89 11.17 9.14
C LEU A 444 -15.95 12.20 8.50
N GLY A 445 -15.61 12.02 7.23
CA GLY A 445 -14.82 12.98 6.47
C GLY A 445 -15.53 14.33 6.34
N ALA A 446 -16.84 14.32 6.09
CA ALA A 446 -17.64 15.55 5.99
C ALA A 446 -17.76 16.28 7.33
N GLU A 447 -17.79 15.54 8.45
CA GLU A 447 -17.83 16.10 9.80
C GLU A 447 -16.51 16.76 10.23
N ALA A 448 -15.38 16.28 9.70
CA ALA A 448 -14.05 16.81 10.00
C ALA A 448 -13.67 18.03 9.12
N GLU A 449 -14.36 18.25 8.00
CA GLU A 449 -14.17 19.45 7.19
C GLU A 449 -14.79 20.68 7.88
N PRO A 450 -14.15 21.86 7.81
CA PRO A 450 -14.62 23.09 8.44
C PRO A 450 -15.95 23.64 7.89
#